data_AF-A0A9D4QNN9-F1
#
_entry.id   AF-A0A9D4QNN9-F1
#
_cell.length_a   1.000
_cell.length_b   1.000
_cell.length_c   1.000
_cell.angle_alpha   90.00
_cell.angle_beta   90.00
_cell.angle_gamma   90.00
#
_symmetry.space_group_name_H-M   'P 1'
#
loop_
_entity.id
_entity.type
_entity.pdbx_description
1 polymer ?
#
loop_
_entity_poly.entity_id
_entity_poly.type
_entity_poly.pdbx_seq_one_letter_code
_entity_poly.pdbx_strand_id
1 'polypeptide(L)'
;MALQSHTDMRYQVLIVSNTHFLRKSPVAYSDGVHMPSGQDRPNPFEISREGHHGPAGLGSLRNRTAFMVFFGKVISKVFSYS
;
A
#
# COMPACT_ATOMS: atom_id res chain seq x y z
N MET A 1 27.26 -9.87 37.89
CA MET A 1 25.80 -10.09 37.99
C MET A 1 25.24 -9.89 36.60
N ALA A 2 24.88 -11.00 35.94
CA ALA A 2 24.50 -11.04 34.54
C ALA A 2 23.00 -10.76 34.37
N LEU A 3 22.64 -9.98 33.36
CA LEU A 3 21.35 -10.11 32.69
C LEU A 3 21.59 -10.19 31.17
N GLN A 4 21.40 -11.40 30.68
CA GLN A 4 21.33 -11.84 29.30
C GLN A 4 20.17 -11.13 28.57
N SER A 5 20.36 -10.71 27.31
CA SER A 5 19.50 -11.25 26.25
C SER A 5 20.17 -11.06 24.88
N HIS A 6 20.50 -12.20 24.31
CA HIS A 6 21.03 -12.39 22.97
C HIS A 6 19.89 -12.10 21.99
N THR A 7 19.83 -10.90 21.41
CA THR A 7 18.96 -10.66 20.25
C THR A 7 19.70 -11.14 19.01
N ASP A 8 19.22 -12.25 18.47
CA ASP A 8 19.69 -12.85 17.23
C ASP A 8 19.63 -11.83 16.08
N MET A 9 20.78 -11.56 15.45
CA MET A 9 20.95 -10.53 14.39
C MET A 9 20.53 -11.01 13.00
N ARG A 10 19.84 -12.15 12.85
CA ARG A 10 19.57 -12.70 11.52
C ARG A 10 18.34 -12.16 10.78
N TYR A 11 17.45 -11.38 11.41
CA TYR A 11 16.22 -10.88 10.75
C TYR A 11 15.69 -9.52 11.25
N GLN A 12 16.55 -8.57 11.59
CA GLN A 12 16.11 -7.21 11.97
C GLN A 12 16.02 -6.27 10.76
N VAL A 13 15.08 -6.53 9.86
CA VAL A 13 14.63 -5.55 8.84
C VAL A 13 13.12 -5.59 8.79
N LEU A 14 12.44 -5.28 9.91
CA LEU A 14 10.98 -5.24 9.89
C LEU A 14 10.41 -3.84 10.14
N ILE A 15 11.11 -2.95 10.86
CA ILE A 15 10.65 -1.57 11.07
C ILE A 15 11.87 -0.64 11.20
N VAL A 16 12.58 -0.40 10.11
CA VAL A 16 13.63 0.63 10.02
C VAL A 16 13.17 1.67 9.02
N SER A 17 13.29 2.95 9.41
CA SER A 17 12.94 4.06 8.54
C SER A 17 13.82 4.10 7.31
N ASN A 18 13.25 4.51 6.16
CA ASN A 18 13.97 4.59 4.87
C ASN A 18 14.45 3.24 4.29
N THR A 19 13.62 2.21 4.36
CA THR A 19 13.83 0.90 3.71
C THR A 19 12.85 0.66 2.57
N HIS A 20 13.13 -0.31 1.69
CA HIS A 20 12.24 -0.65 0.58
C HIS A 20 11.02 -1.45 1.04
N PHE A 21 9.87 -1.23 0.38
CA PHE A 21 8.68 -2.04 0.61
C PHE A 21 8.93 -3.52 0.30
N LEU A 22 8.48 -4.39 1.21
CA LEU A 22 8.45 -5.82 0.98
C LEU A 22 7.47 -6.16 -0.14
N ARG A 23 7.83 -7.15 -0.96
CA ARG A 23 7.03 -7.59 -2.10
C ARG A 23 6.23 -8.83 -1.74
N LYS A 24 4.93 -8.81 -2.02
CA LYS A 24 4.06 -10.00 -1.91
C LYS A 24 4.08 -10.88 -3.17
N SER A 25 4.52 -10.33 -4.30
CA SER A 25 4.60 -11.00 -5.60
C SER A 25 5.87 -10.54 -6.34
N PRO A 26 6.32 -11.25 -7.39
CA PRO A 26 7.35 -10.75 -8.30
C PRO A 26 6.96 -9.40 -8.94
N VAL A 27 7.95 -8.64 -9.39
CA VAL A 27 7.70 -7.38 -10.12
C VAL A 27 7.31 -7.64 -11.56
N ALA A 28 6.45 -6.76 -12.08
CA ALA A 28 6.01 -6.76 -13.47
C ALA A 28 6.42 -5.43 -14.13
N TYR A 29 7.71 -5.30 -14.47
CA TYR A 29 8.23 -4.22 -15.32
C TYR A 29 8.35 -4.73 -16.76
N SER A 30 8.23 -3.85 -17.76
CA SER A 30 8.31 -4.28 -19.19
C SER A 30 9.70 -4.75 -19.60
N ASP A 31 10.74 -4.15 -19.01
CA ASP A 31 12.15 -4.50 -19.18
C ASP A 31 12.65 -5.51 -18.13
N GLY A 32 11.77 -5.95 -17.22
CA GLY A 32 12.11 -6.79 -16.07
C GLY A 32 12.86 -6.07 -14.93
N VAL A 33 13.12 -4.77 -15.05
CA VAL A 33 13.97 -4.02 -14.11
C VAL A 33 13.26 -2.79 -13.54
N HIS A 34 12.96 -1.78 -14.36
CA HIS A 34 12.42 -0.50 -13.88
C HIS A 34 11.36 0.14 -14.78
N MET A 35 11.29 -0.23 -16.06
CA MET A 35 10.36 0.40 -16.99
C MET A 35 8.91 0.01 -16.65
N PRO A 36 8.01 0.99 -16.40
CA PRO A 36 6.62 0.69 -16.09
C PRO A 36 6.00 -0.21 -17.15
N SER A 37 5.42 -1.34 -16.70
CA SER A 37 4.72 -2.24 -17.61
C SER A 37 3.40 -1.66 -18.09
N GLY A 38 2.89 -2.22 -19.19
CA GLY A 38 1.55 -1.92 -19.67
C GLY A 38 1.46 -0.74 -20.61
N GLN A 39 2.48 -0.53 -21.44
CA GLN A 39 2.34 0.32 -22.63
C GLN A 39 1.20 -0.17 -23.54
N ASP A 40 0.92 -1.48 -23.50
CA ASP A 40 -0.15 -2.14 -24.25
C ASP A 40 -1.48 -2.23 -23.46
N ARG A 41 -1.53 -1.68 -22.23
CA ARG A 41 -2.75 -1.68 -21.41
C ARG A 41 -3.65 -0.51 -21.82
N PRO A 42 -4.99 -0.64 -21.65
CA PRO A 42 -5.90 0.47 -21.85
C PRO A 42 -5.53 1.67 -20.97
N ASN A 43 -5.94 2.86 -21.42
CA ASN A 43 -5.67 4.10 -20.70
C ASN A 43 -6.28 4.02 -19.28
N PRO A 44 -5.50 4.29 -18.21
CA PRO A 44 -6.01 4.29 -16.84
C PRO A 44 -7.25 5.17 -16.62
N PHE A 45 -7.40 6.26 -17.37
CA PHE A 45 -8.60 7.11 -17.30
C PHE A 45 -9.85 6.43 -17.89
N GLU A 46 -9.68 5.61 -18.93
CA GLU A 46 -10.78 4.81 -19.46
C GLU A 46 -11.19 3.74 -18.45
N ILE A 47 -10.23 3.05 -17.83
CA ILE A 47 -10.51 2.09 -16.75
C ILE A 47 -11.22 2.77 -15.58
N SER A 48 -10.80 3.97 -15.21
CA SER A 48 -11.46 4.76 -14.15
C SER A 48 -12.89 5.12 -14.52
N ARG A 49 -13.10 5.60 -15.75
CA ARG A 49 -14.43 5.96 -16.26
C ARG A 49 -15.36 4.74 -16.28
N GLU A 50 -14.93 3.62 -16.85
CA GLU A 50 -15.79 2.43 -16.97
C GLU A 50 -15.98 1.72 -15.62
N GLY A 51 -14.97 1.73 -14.74
CA GLY A 51 -14.99 0.96 -13.49
C GLY A 51 -15.47 1.72 -12.24
N HIS A 52 -15.32 3.05 -12.21
CA HIS A 52 -15.57 3.84 -10.99
C HIS A 52 -16.59 4.97 -11.18
N HIS A 53 -17.07 5.20 -12.41
CA HIS A 53 -18.16 6.15 -12.62
C HIS A 53 -19.49 5.57 -12.11
N GLY A 54 -20.28 6.39 -11.42
CA GLY A 54 -21.55 5.96 -10.86
C GLY A 54 -22.24 7.07 -10.06
N PRO A 55 -23.48 6.84 -9.61
CA PRO A 55 -24.23 7.82 -8.84
C PRO A 55 -23.57 8.05 -7.46
N ALA A 56 -23.53 9.32 -7.04
CA ALA A 56 -23.13 9.70 -5.70
C ALA A 56 -24.26 9.46 -4.67
N GLY A 57 -23.94 9.60 -3.38
CA GLY A 57 -24.93 9.49 -2.29
C GLY A 57 -25.27 8.05 -1.88
N LEU A 58 -24.60 7.05 -2.44
CA LEU A 58 -24.70 5.67 -2.00
C LEU A 58 -24.09 5.52 -0.59
N GLY A 59 -24.95 5.23 0.40
CA GLY A 59 -24.54 5.03 1.79
C GLY A 59 -23.75 3.74 1.99
N SER A 60 -23.01 3.67 3.10
CA SER A 60 -22.30 2.45 3.48
C SER A 60 -23.30 1.34 3.85
N LEU A 61 -23.16 0.16 3.25
CA LEU A 61 -23.94 -1.04 3.60
C LEU A 61 -23.78 -1.49 5.06
N ARG A 62 -22.77 -0.97 5.76
CA ARG A 62 -22.46 -1.29 7.16
C ARG A 62 -22.56 -0.07 8.08
N ASN A 63 -23.26 0.98 7.66
CA ASN A 63 -23.45 2.21 8.44
C ASN A 63 -22.13 2.82 8.94
N ARG A 64 -21.07 2.72 8.14
CA ARG A 64 -19.77 3.32 8.49
C ARG A 64 -19.84 4.83 8.35
N THR A 65 -19.20 5.52 9.29
CA THR A 65 -19.15 6.98 9.31
C THR A 65 -18.06 7.50 8.37
N ALA A 66 -18.23 8.72 7.86
CA ALA A 66 -17.19 9.40 7.11
C ALA A 66 -15.91 9.58 7.94
N PHE A 67 -16.05 9.83 9.25
CA PHE A 67 -14.92 9.96 10.17
C PHE A 67 -14.04 8.69 10.19
N MET A 68 -14.63 7.49 10.16
CA MET A 68 -13.86 6.24 10.09
C MET A 68 -12.94 6.19 8.86
N VAL A 69 -13.41 6.66 7.71
CA VAL A 69 -12.62 6.70 6.46
C VAL A 69 -11.47 7.70 6.58
N PHE A 70 -11.75 8.90 7.08
CA PHE A 70 -10.72 9.93 7.27
C PHE A 70 -9.67 9.53 8.31
N PHE A 71 -10.09 8.90 9.41
CA PHE A 71 -9.17 8.36 10.40
C PHE A 71 -8.25 7.28 9.81
N GLY A 72 -8.79 6.38 8.99
CA GLY A 72 -7.99 5.40 8.25
C GLY A 72 -6.95 6.04 7.33
N LYS A 73 -7.26 7.19 6.72
CA LYS A 73 -6.31 7.95 5.90
C LYS A 73 -5.16 8.51 6.73
N VAL A 74 -5.42 9.01 7.94
CA VAL A 74 -4.38 9.48 8.87
C VAL A 74 -3.45 8.33 9.26
N ILE A 75 -4.01 7.18 9.62
CA ILE A 75 -3.25 5.98 9.95
C ILE A 75 -2.37 5.55 8.77
N SER A 76 -2.95 5.44 7.57
CA SER A 76 -2.19 5.07 6.37
C SER A 76 -1.01 6.03 6.11
N LYS A 77 -1.20 7.33 6.36
CA LYS A 77 -0.12 8.31 6.26
C LYS A 77 1.01 7.98 7.23
N VAL A 78 0.72 7.72 8.50
CA VAL A 78 1.75 7.43 9.51
C VAL A 78 2.62 6.22 9.11
N PHE A 79 2.04 5.18 8.52
CA PHE A 79 2.79 3.97 8.15
C PHE A 79 3.60 4.08 6.86
N SER A 80 3.28 5.00 5.95
CA SER A 80 4.01 5.13 4.67
C SER A 80 5.15 6.14 4.69
N TYR A 81 5.23 7.01 5.70
CA TYR A 81 6.29 8.03 5.84
C TYR A 81 7.33 7.69 6.93
N SER A 82 7.22 6.53 7.57
CA SER A 82 8.26 6.00 8.47
C SER A 82 9.35 5.35 7.64
#